data_AF-A0A963W502-F1
#
_entry.id   AF-A0A963W502-F1
#
_cell.length_a   1.000
_cell.length_b   1.000
_cell.length_c   1.000
_cell.angle_alpha   90.00
_cell.angle_beta   90.00
_cell.angle_gamma   90.00
#
_symmetry.space_group_name_H-M   'P 1'
#
loop_
_entity.id
_entity.type
_entity.pdbx_description
1 polymer ?
#
loop_
_entity_poly.entity_id
_entity_poly.type
_entity_poly.pdbx_seq_one_letter_code
_entity_poly.pdbx_strand_id
1 'polypeptide(L)'
;MANDDLARRVEQLERRLAEAEARLAVQQVITTYGLAADTNDIPAMMALWTDDCVIEIDGNVIAEGREQSRRIIESEIHQSIQPYSAHVMGPFRIDVIDADYAVATGYQTVYVREGQTKEGRSRVWRQSFGRWELRRTQGRWEIARRQSRAVSYPGVKEIVAPALRQPPDGSN
;
A
#
# COMPACT_ATOMS: atom_id res chain seq x y z
N MET A 1 -32.15 17.28 -25.41
CA MET A 1 -32.51 17.59 -24.02
C MET A 1 -32.62 16.35 -23.14
N ALA A 2 -33.60 15.45 -23.30
CA ALA A 2 -33.72 14.25 -22.45
C ALA A 2 -32.57 13.22 -22.66
N ASN A 3 -32.10 13.07 -23.90
CA ASN A 3 -30.98 12.17 -24.21
C ASN A 3 -29.64 12.69 -23.66
N ASP A 4 -29.45 14.02 -23.66
CA ASP A 4 -28.24 14.68 -23.15
C ASP A 4 -28.18 14.66 -21.61
N ASP A 5 -29.33 14.64 -20.94
CA ASP A 5 -29.40 14.45 -19.48
C ASP A 5 -29.06 13.02 -19.08
N LEU A 6 -29.60 12.03 -19.80
CA LEU A 6 -29.26 10.63 -19.56
C LEU A 6 -27.76 10.36 -19.79
N ALA A 7 -27.19 10.86 -20.89
CA ALA A 7 -25.77 10.71 -21.18
C ALA A 7 -24.87 11.29 -20.06
N ARG A 8 -25.17 12.50 -19.57
CA ARG A 8 -24.43 13.11 -18.45
C ARG A 8 -24.53 12.29 -17.15
N ARG A 9 -25.71 11.72 -16.87
CA ARG A 9 -25.91 10.89 -15.67
C ARG A 9 -25.13 9.57 -15.78
N VAL A 10 -25.11 8.95 -16.96
CA VAL A 10 -24.32 7.74 -17.20
C VAL A 10 -22.83 8.03 -17.01
N GLU A 11 -22.32 9.10 -17.62
CA GLU A 11 -20.93 9.51 -17.47
C GLU A 11 -20.53 9.76 -16.00
N GLN A 12 -21.40 10.43 -15.22
CA GLN A 12 -21.16 10.64 -13.79
C GLN A 12 -21.12 9.32 -13.01
N LEU A 13 -21.98 8.36 -13.35
CA LEU A 13 -21.99 7.03 -12.73
C LEU A 13 -20.76 6.22 -13.12
N GLU A 14 -20.34 6.26 -14.39
CA GLU A 14 -19.14 5.59 -14.88
C GLU A 14 -17.88 6.11 -14.18
N ARG A 15 -17.76 7.45 -14.01
CA ARG A 15 -16.65 8.02 -13.24
C ARG A 15 -16.65 7.56 -11.78
N ARG A 16 -17.80 7.62 -11.11
CA ARG A 16 -17.94 7.19 -9.71
C ARG A 16 -17.65 5.70 -9.53
N LEU A 17 -18.08 4.87 -10.48
CA LEU A 17 -17.80 3.44 -10.49
C LEU A 17 -16.30 3.17 -10.69
N ALA A 18 -15.68 3.80 -11.69
CA ALA A 18 -14.24 3.67 -11.95
C ALA A 18 -13.41 4.08 -10.72
N GLU A 19 -13.82 5.15 -10.02
CA GLU A 19 -13.15 5.61 -8.81
C GLU A 19 -13.31 4.62 -7.64
N ALA A 20 -14.47 3.97 -7.51
CA ALA A 20 -14.70 2.93 -6.50
C ALA A 20 -13.90 1.65 -6.82
N GLU A 21 -13.87 1.24 -8.09
CA GLU A 21 -13.09 0.10 -8.57
C GLU A 21 -11.59 0.32 -8.39
N ALA A 22 -11.09 1.53 -8.67
CA ALA A 22 -9.70 1.89 -8.42
C ALA A 22 -9.34 1.76 -6.94
N ARG A 23 -10.19 2.23 -6.02
CA ARG A 23 -9.95 2.06 -4.57
C ARG A 23 -9.90 0.60 -4.15
N LEU A 24 -10.83 -0.22 -4.65
CA LEU A 24 -10.85 -1.66 -4.35
C LEU A 24 -9.58 -2.36 -4.88
N ALA A 25 -9.17 -2.03 -6.10
CA ALA A 25 -7.96 -2.60 -6.70
C ALA A 25 -6.70 -2.20 -5.92
N VAL A 26 -6.56 -0.92 -5.55
CA VAL A 26 -5.44 -0.43 -4.71
C VAL A 26 -5.42 -1.15 -3.35
N GLN A 27 -6.57 -1.28 -2.69
CA GLN A 27 -6.68 -2.01 -1.43
C GLN A 27 -6.25 -3.48 -1.59
N GLN A 28 -6.64 -4.13 -2.68
CA GLN A 28 -6.24 -5.50 -2.99
C GLN A 28 -4.73 -5.61 -3.17
N VAL A 29 -4.10 -4.72 -3.95
CA VAL A 29 -2.63 -4.71 -4.16
C VAL A 29 -1.89 -4.63 -2.82
N ILE A 30 -2.28 -3.70 -1.94
CA ILE A 30 -1.62 -3.50 -0.65
C ILE A 30 -1.87 -4.67 0.32
N THR A 31 -3.06 -5.26 0.29
CA THR A 31 -3.37 -6.46 1.09
C THR A 31 -2.54 -7.65 0.61
N THR A 32 -2.48 -7.87 -0.71
CA THR A 32 -1.67 -8.93 -1.32
C THR A 32 -0.18 -8.76 -1.03
N TYR A 33 0.32 -7.52 -0.98
CA TYR A 33 1.69 -7.24 -0.54
C TYR A 33 1.96 -7.82 0.86
N GLY A 34 1.08 -7.57 1.84
CA GLY A 34 1.25 -8.11 3.20
C GLY A 34 1.26 -9.64 3.22
N LEU A 35 0.31 -10.25 2.52
CA LEU A 35 0.21 -11.71 2.42
C LEU A 35 1.45 -12.33 1.76
N ALA A 36 1.92 -11.77 0.65
CA ALA A 36 3.11 -12.27 -0.04
C ALA A 36 4.39 -12.11 0.82
N ALA A 37 4.48 -11.05 1.64
CA ALA A 37 5.58 -10.90 2.60
C ALA A 37 5.55 -12.00 3.65
N ASP A 38 4.38 -12.29 4.22
CA ASP A 38 4.20 -13.28 5.28
C ASP A 38 4.37 -14.73 4.82
N THR A 39 4.09 -15.02 3.55
CA THR A 39 4.31 -16.34 2.97
C THR A 39 5.66 -16.49 2.29
N ASN A 40 6.49 -15.44 2.32
CA ASN A 40 7.77 -15.36 1.62
C ASN A 40 7.65 -15.67 0.11
N ASP A 41 6.52 -15.31 -0.52
CA ASP A 41 6.28 -15.50 -1.95
C ASP A 41 6.88 -14.33 -2.74
N ILE A 42 8.18 -14.45 -3.02
CA ILE A 42 8.95 -13.42 -3.72
C ILE A 42 8.41 -13.15 -5.13
N PRO A 43 8.07 -14.15 -5.97
CA PRO A 43 7.45 -13.90 -7.27
C PRO A 43 6.15 -13.10 -7.18
N ALA A 44 5.22 -13.48 -6.30
CA ALA A 44 3.96 -12.76 -6.12
C ALA A 44 4.21 -11.34 -5.61
N MET A 45 5.13 -11.17 -4.65
CA MET A 45 5.52 -9.88 -4.13
C MET A 45 6.06 -8.95 -5.23
N MET A 46 6.99 -9.42 -6.06
CA MET A 46 7.64 -8.61 -7.09
C MET A 46 6.71 -8.24 -8.24
N ALA A 47 5.69 -9.04 -8.51
CA ALA A 47 4.66 -8.73 -9.50
C ALA A 47 3.78 -7.51 -9.12
N LEU A 48 3.81 -7.08 -7.85
CA LEU A 48 3.02 -5.93 -7.38
C LEU A 48 3.71 -4.59 -7.63
N TRP A 49 4.98 -4.55 -8.02
CA TRP A 49 5.78 -3.32 -8.11
C TRP A 49 5.94 -2.88 -9.57
N THR A 50 6.04 -1.58 -9.83
CA THR A 50 6.53 -1.10 -11.14
C THR A 50 8.05 -1.37 -11.27
N ASP A 51 8.57 -1.42 -12.50
CA ASP A 51 10.01 -1.66 -12.74
C ASP A 51 10.90 -0.60 -12.08
N ASP A 52 10.43 0.66 -12.11
CA ASP A 52 11.07 1.88 -11.60
C ASP A 52 10.70 2.21 -10.14
N CYS A 53 10.19 1.23 -9.39
CA CYS A 53 9.66 1.48 -8.06
C CYS A 53 10.71 2.00 -7.06
N VAL A 54 10.25 2.69 -6.01
CA VAL A 54 11.12 3.14 -4.91
C VAL A 54 10.54 2.76 -3.56
N ILE A 55 11.35 2.16 -2.70
CA ILE A 55 11.03 1.89 -1.31
C ILE A 55 11.91 2.76 -0.42
N GLU A 56 11.29 3.40 0.55
CA GLU A 56 11.96 4.21 1.56
C GLU A 56 11.45 3.83 2.95
N ILE A 57 12.34 3.37 3.83
CA ILE A 57 11.99 2.97 5.21
C ILE A 57 12.78 3.84 6.18
N ASP A 58 12.06 4.56 7.03
CA ASP A 58 12.60 5.35 8.14
C ASP A 58 13.61 6.44 7.73
N GLY A 59 13.64 6.79 6.44
CA GLY A 59 14.59 7.75 5.85
C GLY A 59 16.01 7.22 5.66
N ASN A 60 16.27 5.98 6.05
CA ASN A 60 17.63 5.41 6.11
C ASN A 60 17.82 4.26 5.12
N VAL A 61 16.76 3.53 4.80
CA VAL A 61 16.79 2.49 3.77
C VAL A 61 16.12 3.05 2.53
N ILE A 62 16.86 3.08 1.43
CA ILE A 62 16.36 3.47 0.11
C ILE A 62 16.68 2.31 -0.84
N ALA A 63 15.65 1.79 -1.52
CA ALA A 63 15.78 0.77 -2.54
C ALA A 63 15.11 1.25 -3.82
N GLU A 64 15.86 1.19 -4.92
CA GLU A 64 15.42 1.64 -6.24
C GLU A 64 15.34 0.46 -7.22
N GLY A 65 14.19 0.35 -7.87
CA GLY A 65 13.82 -0.72 -8.78
C GLY A 65 13.40 -2.02 -8.09
N ARG A 66 12.79 -2.92 -8.89
CA ARG A 66 12.28 -4.23 -8.42
C ARG A 66 13.37 -5.08 -7.75
N GLU A 67 14.59 -5.07 -8.28
CA GLU A 67 15.68 -5.90 -7.76
C GLU A 67 16.13 -5.48 -6.35
N GLN A 68 16.24 -4.18 -6.08
CA GLN A 68 16.57 -3.73 -4.72
C GLN A 68 15.39 -3.92 -3.76
N SER A 69 14.17 -3.76 -4.25
CA SER A 69 12.94 -4.08 -3.50
C SER A 69 12.90 -5.55 -3.08
N ARG A 70 13.31 -6.47 -3.97
CA ARG A 70 13.45 -7.90 -3.65
C ARG A 70 14.39 -8.13 -2.48
N ARG A 71 15.56 -7.48 -2.50
CA ARG A 71 16.59 -7.63 -1.46
C ARG A 71 16.13 -7.25 -0.07
N ILE A 72 15.13 -6.37 0.06
CA ILE A 72 14.54 -6.05 1.38
C ILE A 72 13.84 -7.27 1.97
N ILE A 73 13.08 -8.01 1.17
CA ILE A 73 12.36 -9.21 1.61
C ILE A 73 13.33 -10.38 1.83
N GLU A 74 14.36 -10.50 1.01
CA GLU A 74 15.41 -11.51 1.16
C GLU A 74 16.40 -11.20 2.30
N SER A 75 16.38 -9.98 2.85
CA SER A 75 17.30 -9.57 3.90
C SER A 75 17.17 -10.42 5.17
N GLU A 76 18.27 -10.59 5.89
CA GLU A 76 18.30 -11.33 7.17
C GLU A 76 17.27 -10.78 8.17
N ILE A 77 17.04 -9.47 8.18
CA ILE A 77 16.05 -8.82 9.05
C ILE A 77 14.65 -9.35 8.75
N HIS A 78 14.25 -9.39 7.48
CA HIS A 78 12.93 -9.90 7.11
C HIS A 78 12.86 -11.43 7.24
N GLN A 79 13.91 -12.16 6.87
CA GLN A 79 13.94 -13.62 7.01
C GLN A 79 13.90 -14.06 8.48
N SER A 80 14.39 -13.24 9.42
CA SER A 80 14.35 -13.54 10.86
C SER A 80 12.93 -13.60 11.46
N ILE A 81 11.94 -13.02 10.77
CA ILE A 81 10.53 -13.01 11.22
C ILE A 81 9.67 -14.06 10.53
N GLN A 82 10.22 -14.81 9.57
CA GLN A 82 9.52 -15.87 8.84
C GLN A 82 9.55 -17.21 9.59
N PRO A 83 8.55 -18.09 9.39
CA PRO A 83 7.27 -17.89 8.69
C PRO A 83 6.18 -17.35 9.64
N TYR A 84 6.58 -16.66 10.71
CA TYR A 84 5.74 -16.35 11.86
C TYR A 84 5.33 -14.88 11.93
N SER A 85 5.41 -14.17 10.80
CA SER A 85 4.99 -12.79 10.68
C SER A 85 3.53 -12.68 10.24
N ALA A 86 2.90 -11.57 10.62
CA ALA A 86 1.65 -11.11 10.04
C ALA A 86 1.72 -9.60 9.80
N HIS A 87 1.83 -9.21 8.54
CA HIS A 87 1.75 -7.83 8.07
C HIS A 87 0.27 -7.43 7.97
N VAL A 88 -0.25 -6.85 9.04
CA VAL A 88 -1.59 -6.25 9.05
C VAL A 88 -1.52 -4.88 8.40
N MET A 89 -2.05 -4.82 7.18
CA MET A 89 -2.04 -3.66 6.32
C MET A 89 -3.37 -2.90 6.47
N GLY A 90 -3.30 -1.64 6.92
CA GLY A 90 -4.45 -0.75 7.02
C GLY A 90 -5.04 -0.62 8.43
N PRO A 91 -6.15 0.14 8.56
CA PRO A 91 -6.93 0.77 7.49
C PRO A 91 -6.15 1.85 6.72
N PHE A 92 -6.45 1.99 5.43
CA PHE A 92 -5.87 3.02 4.55
C PHE A 92 -6.95 4.02 4.12
N ARG A 93 -6.60 5.31 4.12
CA ARG A 93 -7.28 6.30 3.30
C ARG A 93 -6.72 6.20 1.88
N ILE A 94 -7.60 6.01 0.89
CA ILE A 94 -7.22 5.90 -0.52
C ILE A 94 -7.78 7.10 -1.29
N ASP A 95 -6.87 7.92 -1.78
CA ASP A 95 -7.13 9.07 -2.64
C ASP A 95 -6.83 8.67 -4.09
N VAL A 96 -7.87 8.55 -4.93
CA VAL A 96 -7.73 8.34 -6.37
C VAL A 96 -7.52 9.71 -7.00
N ILE A 97 -6.34 9.92 -7.60
CA ILE A 97 -5.94 11.23 -8.13
C ILE A 97 -6.43 11.38 -9.56
N ASP A 98 -6.29 10.33 -10.35
CA ASP A 98 -6.80 10.21 -11.72
C ASP A 98 -7.02 8.72 -12.08
N ALA A 99 -7.26 8.44 -13.36
CA ALA A 99 -7.57 7.10 -13.85
C ALA A 99 -6.44 6.07 -13.63
N ASP A 100 -5.19 6.53 -13.56
CA ASP A 100 -4.01 5.69 -13.51
C ASP A 100 -3.09 5.99 -12.32
N TYR A 101 -3.46 6.89 -11.42
CA TYR A 101 -2.69 7.23 -10.23
C TYR A 101 -3.55 7.31 -8.97
N ALA A 102 -3.08 6.65 -7.91
CA ALA A 102 -3.73 6.65 -6.60
C ALA A 102 -2.71 6.63 -5.47
N VAL A 103 -3.11 7.17 -4.32
CA VAL A 103 -2.29 7.20 -3.12
C VAL A 103 -3.06 6.58 -1.96
N ALA A 104 -2.44 5.63 -1.27
CA ALA A 104 -2.96 5.05 -0.04
C ALA A 104 -2.07 5.44 1.14
N THR A 105 -2.67 6.04 2.17
CA THR A 105 -1.96 6.43 3.41
C THR A 105 -2.65 5.83 4.61
N GLY A 106 -1.89 5.20 5.50
CA GLY A 106 -2.49 4.47 6.62
C GLY A 106 -1.48 3.75 7.49
N TYR A 107 -2.00 2.86 8.32
CA TYR A 107 -1.19 2.10 9.27
C TYR A 107 -0.67 0.80 8.67
N GLN A 108 0.47 0.37 9.17
CA GLN A 108 1.01 -0.97 8.94
C GLN A 108 1.57 -1.48 10.25
N THR A 109 1.10 -2.66 10.66
CA THR A 109 1.59 -3.33 11.87
C THR A 109 2.08 -4.72 11.50
N VAL A 110 3.31 -5.03 11.90
CA VAL A 110 3.90 -6.36 11.76
C VAL A 110 3.83 -7.01 13.12
N TYR A 111 3.05 -8.08 13.21
CA TYR A 111 3.08 -8.98 14.36
C TYR A 111 4.05 -10.11 14.08
N VAL A 112 4.74 -10.58 15.12
CA VAL A 112 5.56 -11.78 15.04
C VAL A 112 5.18 -12.71 16.18
N ARG A 113 5.00 -13.98 15.86
CA ARG A 113 4.74 -15.03 16.82
C ARG A 113 6.06 -15.59 17.34
N GLU A 114 6.24 -15.54 18.65
CA GLU A 114 7.41 -16.10 19.32
C GLU A 114 7.20 -17.60 19.57
N GLY A 115 8.19 -18.40 19.19
CA GLY A 115 8.17 -19.85 19.34
C GLY A 115 7.16 -20.56 18.42
N GLN A 116 7.43 -21.84 18.14
CA GLN A 116 6.64 -22.65 17.21
C GLN A 116 5.44 -23.35 17.89
N THR A 117 5.30 -23.22 19.22
CA THR A 117 4.28 -23.95 19.99
C THR A 117 2.97 -23.16 20.08
N LYS A 118 1.85 -23.81 20.40
CA LYS A 118 0.53 -23.17 20.51
C LYS A 118 0.45 -22.15 21.66
N GLU A 119 1.35 -22.24 22.64
CA GLU A 119 1.39 -21.41 23.84
C GLU A 119 2.21 -20.12 23.68
N GLY A 120 3.03 -20.02 22.63
CA GLY A 120 3.81 -18.82 22.40
C GLY A 120 2.94 -17.58 22.14
N ARG A 121 3.57 -16.41 22.23
CA ARG A 121 2.87 -15.13 22.25
C ARG A 121 3.12 -14.38 20.96
N SER A 122 2.12 -13.63 20.49
CA SER A 122 2.33 -12.64 19.43
C SER A 122 2.79 -11.33 20.06
N ARG A 123 3.80 -10.71 19.46
CA ARG A 123 4.21 -9.35 19.80
C ARG A 123 4.15 -8.45 18.58
N VAL A 124 3.99 -7.15 18.81
CA VAL A 124 4.22 -6.14 17.77
C VAL A 124 5.72 -6.10 17.51
N TRP A 125 6.13 -6.45 16.29
CA TRP A 125 7.52 -6.35 15.84
C TRP A 125 7.81 -4.95 15.30
N ARG A 126 6.88 -4.39 14.53
CA ARG A 126 6.96 -3.03 14.01
C ARG A 126 5.58 -2.42 13.84
N GLN A 127 5.42 -1.18 14.29
CA GLN A 127 4.24 -0.37 14.00
C GLN A 127 4.68 0.87 13.24
N SER A 128 3.98 1.20 12.17
CA SER A 128 4.39 2.28 11.25
C SER A 128 3.23 2.91 10.51
N PHE A 129 3.47 4.12 10.02
CA PHE A 129 2.68 4.78 9.00
C PHE A 129 3.29 4.47 7.64
N GLY A 130 2.42 4.25 6.65
CA GLY A 130 2.80 4.00 5.27
C GLY A 130 2.11 4.98 4.33
N ARG A 131 2.84 5.45 3.33
CA ARG A 131 2.31 6.11 2.13
C ARG A 131 2.71 5.28 0.92
N TRP A 132 1.73 4.92 0.12
CA TRP A 132 1.85 4.06 -1.05
C TRP A 132 1.35 4.84 -2.24
N GLU A 133 2.19 5.01 -3.24
CA GLU A 133 1.83 5.61 -4.51
C GLU A 133 1.75 4.49 -5.54
N LEU A 134 0.58 4.34 -6.14
CA LEU A 134 0.28 3.28 -7.08
C LEU A 134 0.02 3.88 -8.44
N ARG A 135 0.51 3.20 -9.46
CA ARG A 135 0.30 3.53 -10.86
C ARG A 135 -0.40 2.37 -11.55
N ARG A 136 -1.36 2.67 -12.41
CA ARG A 136 -1.97 1.70 -13.29
C ARG A 136 -1.17 1.61 -14.59
N THR A 137 -0.68 0.41 -14.90
CA THR A 137 0.11 0.12 -16.10
C THR A 137 -0.54 -1.07 -16.80
N GLN A 138 -0.84 -0.94 -18.09
CA GLN A 138 -1.47 -2.01 -18.89
C GLN A 138 -2.72 -2.62 -18.22
N GLY A 139 -3.52 -1.78 -17.55
CA GLY A 139 -4.75 -2.17 -16.88
C GLY A 139 -4.59 -2.71 -15.45
N ARG A 140 -3.37 -2.91 -14.94
CA ARG A 140 -3.10 -3.41 -13.58
C ARG A 140 -2.56 -2.30 -12.68
N TRP A 141 -3.00 -2.28 -11.43
CA TRP A 141 -2.42 -1.40 -10.41
C TRP A 141 -1.15 -2.01 -9.85
N GLU A 142 -0.08 -1.24 -9.82
CA GLU A 142 1.24 -1.61 -9.32
C GLU A 142 1.75 -0.52 -8.37
N ILE A 143 2.60 -0.88 -7.42
CA ILE A 143 3.22 0.02 -6.46
C ILE A 143 4.42 0.68 -7.13
N ALA A 144 4.36 2.02 -7.25
CA ALA A 144 5.44 2.83 -7.77
C ALA A 144 6.33 3.38 -6.64
N ARG A 145 5.74 3.77 -5.50
CA ARG A 145 6.51 4.24 -4.35
C ARG A 145 5.90 3.73 -3.05
N ARG A 146 6.76 3.33 -2.12
CA ARG A 146 6.39 3.06 -0.74
C ARG A 146 7.30 3.83 0.20
N GLN A 147 6.70 4.67 1.03
CA GLN A 147 7.37 5.29 2.15
C GLN A 147 6.80 4.72 3.45
N SER A 148 7.67 4.34 4.37
CA SER A 148 7.28 3.90 5.71
C SER A 148 8.03 4.68 6.79
N ARG A 149 7.32 5.04 7.85
CA ARG A 149 7.87 5.62 9.08
C ARG A 149 7.35 4.86 10.28
N ALA A 150 8.24 4.24 11.04
CA ALA A 150 7.89 3.66 12.33
C ALA A 150 7.34 4.74 13.27
N VAL A 151 6.41 4.34 14.15
CA VAL A 151 5.78 5.27 15.12
C VAL A 151 6.79 5.97 16.02
N SER A 152 7.97 5.38 16.21
CA SER A 152 9.08 5.91 17.00
C SER A 152 10.03 6.82 16.22
N TYR A 153 9.86 6.97 14.91
CA TYR A 153 10.77 7.75 14.06
C TYR A 153 10.23 9.16 13.77
N PRO A 154 11.12 10.15 13.59
CA PRO A 154 10.76 11.44 13.02
C PRO A 154 10.20 11.28 11.59
N GLY A 155 9.53 12.31 11.07
CA GLY A 155 9.08 12.28 9.67
C GLY A 155 7.65 11.73 9.47
N VAL A 156 6.95 11.33 10.54
CA VAL A 156 5.59 10.77 10.44
C VAL A 156 4.60 11.81 9.90
N LYS A 157 4.73 13.08 10.33
CA LYS A 157 3.81 14.15 9.92
C LYS A 157 3.84 14.39 8.42
N GLU A 158 5.02 14.31 7.82
CA GLU A 158 5.30 14.52 6.41
C GLU A 158 4.61 13.45 5.55
N ILE A 159 4.57 12.20 6.04
CA ILE A 159 3.88 11.09 5.37
C ILE A 159 2.35 11.24 5.45
N VAL A 160 1.82 11.63 6.61
CA VAL A 160 0.36 11.60 6.84
C VAL A 160 -0.35 12.92 6.48
N ALA A 161 0.34 14.07 6.55
CA ALA A 161 -0.27 15.38 6.33
C ALA A 161 -1.02 15.50 4.99
N PRO A 162 -0.53 14.96 3.86
CA PRO A 162 -1.29 15.00 2.61
C PRO A 162 -2.66 14.35 2.70
N ALA A 163 -2.77 13.23 3.45
CA ALA A 163 -3.98 12.44 3.62
C ALA A 163 -4.98 13.05 4.62
N LEU A 164 -4.55 14.01 5.44
CA LEU A 164 -5.40 14.72 6.38
C LEU A 164 -6.12 15.92 5.74
N ARG A 165 -5.69 16.35 4.54
CA ARG A 165 -6.37 17.41 3.81
C ARG A 165 -7.73 16.89 3.32
N GLN A 166 -8.79 17.58 3.70
CA GLN A 166 -10.11 17.28 3.15
C GLN A 166 -10.10 17.63 1.65
N PRO A 167 -10.77 16.82 0.80
CA PRO A 167 -11.06 17.29 -0.54
C PRO A 167 -11.87 18.60 -0.41
N PRO A 168 -11.66 19.58 -1.30
CA PRO A 168 -12.47 20.79 -1.28
C PRO A 168 -13.96 20.41 -1.35
N ASP A 169 -14.77 21.00 -0.48
CA ASP A 169 -16.22 20.78 -0.45
C ASP A 169 -16.80 21.00 -1.85
N GLY A 170 -17.35 19.94 -2.48
CA GLY A 170 -18.12 20.12 -3.72
C GLY A 170 -18.07 19.03 -4.80
N SER A 171 -17.33 17.94 -4.65
CA SER A 171 -17.38 16.84 -5.62
C SER A 171 -18.46 15.80 -5.26
N ASN A 172 -19.71 16.10 -5.60
CA ASN A 172 -20.79 15.11 -5.75
C ASN A 172 -21.45 15.26 -7.11
#